data_AF-A0A2S6ATR8-F1
#
_entry.id   AF-A0A2S6ATR8-F1
#
_cell.length_a   1.000
_cell.length_b   1.000
_cell.length_c   1.000
_cell.angle_alpha   90.00
_cell.angle_beta   90.00
_cell.angle_gamma   90.00
#
_symmetry.space_group_name_H-M   'P 1'
#
loop_
_entity.id
_entity.type
_entity.pdbx_description
1 polymer ?
#
loop_
_entity_poly.entity_id
_entity_poly.type
_entity_poly.pdbx_seq_one_letter_code
_entity_poly.pdbx_strand_id
1 'polypeptide(L)'
;MIAGGITPVVGQSFPPTTPTADRIGRHRFRPPTPQARPGPPGLERASDSGPRQAGLWGRPVPARTIQFFALAYALTWVVWLPMLLAPDRLQVLHYVGSLGPLVAAFVMRSRTGGAPAVRELLNQMGRWRVPLRWWLFAIGFPLALFAVGALVSALLGDPVEWSRFLGSKEYADVGIWLVAIEIAFFGYGEETGWRGYAIPSLEDAGWTSYGATTLFAVAWAGWHLPLFFYPHGLATMGLLMIPGWLISILFGAYLTTFLFNNARASILIVAVFHGMVDIVSISRAATLIAVNAGLIAAAVLVAIRYSPTLRISAAAQSPSATVDGHDSHPRR
;
A
#
# COMPACT_ATOMS: atom_id res chain seq x y z
N MET A 1 2.97 -46.81 -45.63
CA MET A 1 4.42 -47.10 -45.69
C MET A 1 5.02 -46.77 -44.34
N ILE A 2 5.49 -47.82 -43.64
CA ILE A 2 6.55 -47.91 -42.61
C ILE A 2 6.39 -46.99 -41.37
N ALA A 3 6.00 -47.41 -40.15
CA ALA A 3 6.24 -48.59 -39.28
C ALA A 3 7.39 -48.42 -38.25
N GLY A 4 7.11 -48.84 -36.99
CA GLY A 4 8.03 -49.08 -35.86
C GLY A 4 7.49 -48.44 -34.56
N GLY A 5 6.87 -49.11 -33.57
CA GLY A 5 7.18 -50.41 -32.93
C GLY A 5 8.20 -50.15 -31.81
N ILE A 6 7.91 -50.34 -30.51
CA ILE A 6 7.95 -51.63 -29.79
C ILE A 6 7.37 -51.47 -28.36
N THR A 7 6.54 -52.43 -27.94
CA THR A 7 6.32 -52.91 -26.55
C THR A 7 6.57 -54.43 -26.53
N PRO A 8 6.99 -55.02 -25.40
CA PRO A 8 6.14 -55.98 -24.67
C PRO A 8 6.32 -55.85 -23.12
N VAL A 9 5.33 -55.96 -22.21
CA VAL A 9 4.48 -57.09 -21.72
C VAL A 9 5.29 -58.33 -21.33
N VAL A 10 5.27 -58.81 -20.07
CA VAL A 10 4.43 -59.90 -19.47
C VAL A 10 4.75 -59.93 -17.95
N GLY A 11 3.80 -59.91 -17.00
CA GLY A 11 3.08 -61.07 -16.41
C GLY A 11 3.88 -61.66 -15.22
N GLN A 12 3.36 -62.14 -14.08
CA GLN A 12 2.09 -62.79 -13.77
C GLN A 12 1.83 -62.75 -12.24
N SER A 13 0.56 -62.92 -11.88
CA SER A 13 -0.04 -63.06 -10.55
C SER A 13 -0.22 -64.54 -10.12
N PHE A 14 -0.55 -64.74 -8.82
CA PHE A 14 -1.32 -65.85 -8.17
C PHE A 14 -0.64 -66.59 -6.99
N PRO A 15 -1.42 -67.16 -6.01
CA PRO A 15 -1.22 -66.96 -4.57
C PRO A 15 -1.02 -68.30 -3.79
N PRO A 16 -1.74 -68.59 -2.68
CA PRO A 16 -1.24 -68.61 -1.30
C PRO A 16 -1.20 -70.02 -0.68
N THR A 17 -0.46 -70.22 0.42
CA THR A 17 -0.69 -71.35 1.34
C THR A 17 -0.21 -71.07 2.77
N THR A 18 -1.14 -71.27 3.71
CA THR A 18 -0.97 -71.37 5.18
C THR A 18 -0.31 -72.71 5.56
N PRO A 19 0.20 -72.85 6.81
CA PRO A 19 -0.43 -73.85 7.71
C PRO A 19 -0.59 -73.44 9.20
N THR A 20 -1.82 -73.65 9.70
CA THR A 20 -2.30 -74.28 10.98
C THR A 20 -1.47 -74.24 12.28
N ALA A 21 -2.04 -73.68 13.37
CA ALA A 21 -2.71 -74.32 14.53
C ALA A 21 -1.73 -74.58 15.71
N ASP A 22 -2.01 -74.34 17.00
CA ASP A 22 -3.18 -74.71 17.79
C ASP A 22 -3.14 -74.07 19.22
N ARG A 23 -4.30 -74.09 19.89
CA ARG A 23 -4.54 -74.23 21.35
C ARG A 23 -4.58 -73.07 22.39
N ILE A 24 -5.76 -73.07 23.04
CA ILE A 24 -6.10 -72.88 24.48
C ILE A 24 -6.56 -71.49 24.93
N GLY A 25 -7.78 -71.47 25.49
CA GLY A 25 -8.44 -70.31 26.06
C GLY A 25 -8.38 -70.21 27.59
N ARG A 26 -8.93 -69.07 28.04
CA ARG A 26 -9.41 -68.68 29.38
C ARG A 26 -8.37 -68.64 30.50
N HIS A 27 -8.13 -67.44 31.05
CA HIS A 27 -8.38 -67.11 32.46
C HIS A 27 -8.28 -65.58 32.67
N ARG A 28 -9.19 -65.04 33.48
CA ARG A 28 -9.23 -63.62 33.87
C ARG A 28 -7.96 -63.25 34.64
N PHE A 29 -7.24 -62.23 34.18
CA PHE A 29 -6.25 -61.52 34.99
C PHE A 29 -6.71 -60.08 35.19
N ARG A 30 -6.89 -59.70 36.46
CA ARG A 30 -7.31 -58.38 36.92
C ARG A 30 -6.03 -57.52 37.01
N PRO A 31 -5.92 -56.38 36.32
CA PRO A 31 -4.70 -55.57 36.41
C PRO A 31 -4.58 -54.95 37.82
N PRO A 32 -3.37 -54.86 38.40
CA PRO A 32 -3.14 -54.16 39.65
C PRO A 32 -3.30 -52.65 39.46
N THR A 33 -3.91 -52.00 40.46
CA THR A 33 -4.09 -50.55 40.55
C THR A 33 -2.73 -49.84 40.54
N PRO A 34 -2.46 -48.90 39.61
CA PRO A 34 -1.24 -48.11 39.67
C PRO A 34 -1.32 -47.09 40.82
N GLN A 35 -0.41 -47.22 41.79
CA GLN A 35 -0.14 -46.19 42.80
C GLN A 35 0.26 -44.88 42.12
N ALA A 36 -0.33 -43.77 42.57
CA ALA A 36 0.00 -42.43 42.12
C ALA A 36 1.46 -42.08 42.45
N ARG A 37 2.24 -41.71 41.43
CA ARG A 37 3.54 -41.05 41.64
C ARG A 37 3.28 -39.60 42.08
N PRO A 38 4.06 -39.04 43.03
CA PRO A 38 3.99 -37.62 43.33
C PRO A 38 4.48 -36.81 42.12
N GLY A 39 3.67 -35.84 41.68
CA GLY A 39 4.05 -34.92 40.62
C GLY A 39 5.20 -33.99 41.05
N PRO A 40 5.99 -33.46 40.10
CA PRO A 40 7.08 -32.54 40.42
C PRO A 40 6.55 -31.23 41.02
N PRO A 41 7.33 -30.53 41.87
CA PRO A 41 6.88 -29.34 42.55
C PRO A 41 6.69 -28.18 41.57
N GLY A 42 5.51 -27.57 41.61
CA GLY A 42 5.29 -26.14 41.36
C GLY A 42 5.93 -25.53 40.11
N LEU A 43 5.44 -25.89 38.93
CA LEU A 43 5.38 -24.91 37.85
C LEU A 43 4.20 -23.99 38.17
N GLU A 44 4.47 -22.90 38.90
CA GLU A 44 3.64 -21.71 38.81
C GLU A 44 3.37 -21.47 37.32
N ARG A 45 2.09 -21.49 36.94
CA ARG A 45 1.69 -20.99 35.63
C ARG A 45 2.17 -19.56 35.58
N ALA A 46 3.30 -19.32 34.90
CA ALA A 46 3.55 -18.06 34.27
C ALA A 46 2.27 -17.75 33.50
N SER A 47 1.47 -16.84 34.02
CA SER A 47 0.35 -16.28 33.32
C SER A 47 0.94 -15.73 32.04
N ASP A 48 0.69 -16.43 30.95
CA ASP A 48 1.10 -16.09 29.61
C ASP A 48 0.37 -14.79 29.24
N SER A 49 0.90 -13.67 29.73
CA SER A 49 0.55 -12.34 29.27
C SER A 49 1.33 -12.10 27.99
N GLY A 50 1.07 -12.94 26.98
CA GLY A 50 1.37 -12.58 25.61
C GLY A 50 0.74 -11.21 25.33
N PRO A 51 1.37 -10.36 24.49
CA PRO A 51 0.81 -9.06 24.17
C PRO A 51 -0.60 -9.28 23.63
N ARG A 52 -1.60 -8.80 24.40
CA ARG A 52 -2.99 -8.78 23.94
C ARG A 52 -2.97 -8.09 22.59
N GLN A 53 -3.27 -8.83 21.54
CA GLN A 53 -3.55 -8.25 20.23
C GLN A 53 -4.83 -7.43 20.40
N ALA A 54 -4.69 -6.20 20.89
CA ALA A 54 -5.75 -5.21 20.84
C ALA A 54 -6.20 -5.18 19.37
N GLY A 55 -7.48 -5.47 19.14
CA GLY A 55 -8.03 -5.58 17.80
C GLY A 55 -7.62 -4.38 16.94
N LEU A 56 -7.37 -4.63 15.65
CA LEU A 56 -6.87 -3.66 14.66
C LEU A 56 -7.59 -2.30 14.66
N TRP A 57 -8.81 -2.24 15.19
CA TRP A 57 -9.71 -1.09 15.18
C TRP A 57 -9.90 -0.42 16.56
N GLY A 58 -9.29 -0.95 17.62
CA GLY A 58 -9.45 -0.45 18.99
C GLY A 58 -8.32 0.46 19.47
N ARG A 59 -7.28 0.68 18.65
CA ARG A 59 -6.17 1.57 19.01
C ARG A 59 -6.56 3.03 18.79
N PRO A 60 -6.30 3.94 19.74
CA PRO A 60 -6.53 5.35 19.50
C PRO A 60 -5.57 5.88 18.44
N VAL A 61 -6.06 6.80 17.60
CA VAL A 61 -5.22 7.51 16.64
C VAL A 61 -4.30 8.46 17.41
N PRO A 62 -2.98 8.46 17.16
CA PRO A 62 -2.05 9.35 17.86
C PRO A 62 -2.38 10.82 17.62
N ALA A 63 -2.27 11.65 18.66
CA ALA A 63 -2.52 13.10 18.56
C ALA A 63 -1.68 13.77 17.46
N ARG A 64 -0.43 13.35 17.28
CA ARG A 64 0.45 13.82 16.20
C ARG A 64 -0.08 13.53 14.80
N THR A 65 -0.74 12.39 14.60
CA THR A 65 -1.34 12.02 13.32
C THR A 65 -2.57 12.88 13.05
N ILE A 66 -3.40 13.12 14.08
CA ILE A 66 -4.54 14.03 13.99
C ILE A 66 -4.08 15.45 13.66
N GLN A 67 -3.06 15.95 14.36
CA GLN A 67 -2.46 17.26 14.09
C GLN A 67 -1.92 17.38 12.67
N PHE A 68 -1.28 16.33 12.16
CA PHE A 68 -0.81 16.29 10.78
C PHE A 68 -1.97 16.42 9.79
N PHE A 69 -3.02 15.59 9.91
CA PHE A 69 -4.17 15.68 9.00
C PHE A 69 -4.88 17.02 9.12
N ALA A 70 -5.10 17.53 10.34
CA ALA A 70 -5.69 18.85 10.55
C ALA A 70 -4.88 19.97 9.87
N LEU A 71 -3.54 19.92 9.99
CA LEU A 71 -2.66 20.90 9.35
C LEU A 71 -2.67 20.76 7.83
N ALA A 72 -2.59 19.54 7.29
CA ALA A 72 -2.65 19.27 5.86
C ALA A 72 -3.97 19.78 5.25
N TYR A 73 -5.09 19.50 5.91
CA TYR A 73 -6.41 19.99 5.50
C TYR A 73 -6.48 21.52 5.55
N ALA A 74 -6.06 22.13 6.66
CA ALA A 74 -6.10 23.58 6.80
C ALA A 74 -5.27 24.28 5.72
N LEU A 75 -4.04 23.81 5.48
CA LEU A 75 -3.15 24.37 4.45
C LEU A 75 -3.73 24.22 3.05
N THR A 76 -4.23 23.03 2.70
CA THR A 76 -4.86 22.79 1.40
C THR A 76 -6.14 23.61 1.24
N TRP A 77 -7.06 23.53 2.19
CA TRP A 77 -8.39 24.11 2.04
C TRP A 77 -8.36 25.64 2.06
N VAL A 78 -7.46 26.27 2.82
CA VAL A 78 -7.26 27.73 2.75
C VAL A 78 -6.84 28.18 1.35
N VAL A 79 -6.10 27.34 0.61
CA VAL A 79 -5.68 27.63 -0.77
C VAL A 79 -6.77 27.26 -1.79
N TRP A 80 -7.46 26.15 -1.60
CA TRP A 80 -8.50 25.69 -2.54
C TRP A 80 -9.81 26.48 -2.45
N LEU A 81 -10.23 26.92 -1.26
CA LEU A 81 -11.54 27.59 -1.11
C LEU A 81 -11.66 28.87 -1.97
N PRO A 82 -10.65 29.76 -2.05
CA PRO A 82 -10.68 30.91 -2.96
C PRO A 82 -10.88 30.53 -4.44
N MET A 83 -10.34 29.38 -4.87
CA MET A 83 -10.50 28.89 -6.24
C MET A 83 -11.96 28.69 -6.63
N LEU A 84 -12.81 28.29 -5.68
CA LEU A 84 -14.23 28.06 -5.91
C LEU A 84 -14.99 29.33 -6.33
N LEU A 85 -14.46 30.51 -6.01
CA LEU A 85 -15.08 31.80 -6.33
C LEU A 85 -14.79 32.25 -7.77
N ALA A 86 -13.69 31.80 -8.36
CA ALA A 86 -13.27 32.14 -9.71
C ALA A 86 -12.51 30.97 -10.36
N PRO A 87 -13.21 29.83 -10.62
CA PRO A 87 -12.57 28.57 -11.01
C PRO A 87 -11.71 28.70 -12.28
N ASP A 88 -12.14 29.47 -13.27
CA ASP A 88 -11.42 29.66 -14.53
C ASP A 88 -10.19 30.58 -14.42
N ARG A 89 -10.06 31.33 -13.32
CA ARG A 89 -8.95 32.28 -13.10
C ARG A 89 -7.97 31.81 -12.03
N LEU A 90 -8.45 30.99 -11.10
CA LEU A 90 -7.72 30.57 -9.91
C LEU A 90 -7.41 29.07 -9.89
N GLN A 91 -7.63 28.35 -10.99
CA GLN A 91 -7.24 26.95 -11.20
C GLN A 91 -5.79 26.62 -10.78
N VAL A 92 -4.86 27.57 -10.80
CA VAL A 92 -3.47 27.32 -10.32
C VAL A 92 -3.44 26.98 -8.82
N LEU A 93 -4.42 27.46 -8.06
CA LEU A 93 -4.55 27.16 -6.64
C LEU A 93 -4.87 25.69 -6.39
N HIS A 94 -5.44 24.95 -7.36
CA HIS A 94 -5.62 23.50 -7.24
C HIS A 94 -4.27 22.82 -6.98
N TYR A 95 -3.28 23.12 -7.82
CA TYR A 95 -1.91 22.61 -7.68
C TYR A 95 -1.22 23.14 -6.43
N VAL A 96 -1.33 24.45 -6.14
CA VAL A 96 -0.64 25.00 -4.96
C VAL A 96 -1.21 24.40 -3.67
N GLY A 97 -2.52 24.17 -3.59
CA GLY A 97 -3.17 23.57 -2.43
C GLY A 97 -2.81 22.10 -2.22
N SER A 98 -2.47 21.35 -3.28
CA SER A 98 -2.02 19.96 -3.15
C SER A 98 -0.65 19.83 -2.47
N LEU A 99 0.09 20.93 -2.28
CA LEU A 99 1.32 20.96 -1.47
C LEU A 99 1.07 20.97 0.06
N GLY A 100 -0.18 21.11 0.50
CA GLY A 100 -0.54 21.14 1.93
C GLY A 100 -0.01 19.95 2.74
N PRO A 101 -0.18 18.68 2.29
CA PRO A 101 0.37 17.50 2.97
C PRO A 101 1.91 17.50 3.04
N LEU A 102 2.59 17.91 1.97
CA LEU A 102 4.06 18.06 1.95
C LEU A 102 4.51 19.05 3.03
N VAL A 103 3.93 20.25 3.05
CA VAL A 103 4.28 21.28 4.04
C VAL A 103 3.98 20.79 5.45
N ALA A 104 2.83 20.15 5.66
CA ALA A 104 2.48 19.55 6.95
C ALA A 104 3.51 18.49 7.39
N ALA A 105 4.01 17.63 6.48
CA ALA A 105 5.04 16.65 6.83
C ALA A 105 6.36 17.30 7.26
N PHE A 106 6.83 18.35 6.58
CA PHE A 106 8.03 19.08 7.00
C PHE A 106 7.85 19.73 8.38
N VAL A 107 6.71 20.39 8.61
CA VAL A 107 6.38 21.00 9.92
C VAL A 107 6.35 19.94 11.01
N MET A 108 5.69 18.81 10.77
CA MET A 108 5.56 17.77 11.78
C MET A 108 6.87 17.02 12.03
N ARG A 109 7.64 16.67 10.98
CA ARG A 109 8.98 16.04 11.11
C ARG A 109 9.95 16.94 11.88
N SER A 110 9.98 18.24 11.57
CA SER A 110 10.85 19.20 12.27
C SER A 110 10.48 19.33 13.75
N ARG A 111 9.19 19.36 14.09
CA ARG A 111 8.72 19.43 15.49
C ARG A 111 9.01 18.16 16.30
N THR A 112 8.81 16.97 15.70
CA THR A 112 8.92 15.72 16.45
C THR A 112 10.34 15.15 16.49
N GLY A 113 11.15 15.40 15.46
CA GLY A 113 12.48 14.78 15.32
C GLY A 113 13.57 15.69 14.76
N GLY A 114 13.32 16.99 14.63
CA GLY A 114 14.32 17.99 14.25
C GLY A 114 14.96 17.78 12.88
N ALA A 115 16.20 18.27 12.74
CA ALA A 115 16.97 18.17 11.51
C ALA A 115 17.19 16.72 11.01
N PRO A 116 17.46 15.72 11.87
CA PRO A 116 17.59 14.33 11.41
C PRO A 116 16.33 13.80 10.73
N ALA A 117 15.15 14.06 11.30
CA ALA A 117 13.87 13.61 10.73
C ALA A 117 13.56 14.30 9.40
N VAL A 118 13.90 15.59 9.25
CA VAL A 118 13.76 16.33 7.98
C VAL A 118 14.73 15.79 6.94
N ARG A 119 15.98 15.51 7.32
CA ARG A 119 16.99 14.92 6.41
C ARG A 119 16.54 13.56 5.90
N GLU A 120 15.94 12.72 6.74
CA GLU A 120 15.41 11.44 6.28
C GLU A 120 14.27 11.62 5.29
N LEU A 121 13.34 12.56 5.52
CA LEU A 121 12.28 12.87 4.55
C LEU A 121 12.87 13.31 3.19
N LEU A 122 13.86 14.20 3.19
CA LEU A 122 14.55 14.63 1.97
C LEU A 122 15.27 13.47 1.27
N ASN A 123 15.91 12.57 2.04
CA ASN A 123 16.54 11.37 1.49
C ASN A 123 15.50 10.46 0.80
N GLN A 124 14.31 10.30 1.40
CA GLN A 124 13.21 9.52 0.82
C GLN A 124 12.68 10.16 -0.47
N MET A 125 12.54 11.49 -0.50
CA MET A 125 12.13 12.27 -1.69
C MET A 125 13.13 12.16 -2.84
N GLY A 126 14.44 12.04 -2.56
CA GLY A 126 15.50 11.90 -3.56
C GLY A 126 15.96 10.47 -3.85
N ARG A 127 15.29 9.45 -3.29
CA ARG A 127 15.77 8.05 -3.33
C ARG A 127 15.54 7.38 -4.69
N TRP A 128 16.42 7.65 -5.64
CA TRP A 128 16.33 7.09 -7.01
C TRP A 128 16.97 5.70 -7.17
N ARG A 129 17.93 5.34 -6.29
CA ARG A 129 18.63 4.05 -6.32
C ARG A 129 17.76 2.92 -5.76
N VAL A 130 16.79 2.49 -6.56
CA VAL A 130 15.87 1.38 -6.29
C VAL A 130 15.95 0.35 -7.42
N PRO A 131 15.57 -0.93 -7.17
CA PRO A 131 15.51 -1.93 -8.23
C PRO A 131 14.69 -1.45 -9.44
N LEU A 132 15.22 -1.63 -10.66
CA LEU A 132 14.61 -1.14 -11.91
C LEU A 132 13.15 -1.57 -12.09
N ARG A 133 12.78 -2.76 -11.61
CA ARG A 133 11.38 -3.24 -11.63
C ARG A 133 10.38 -2.25 -11.04
N TRP A 134 10.79 -1.43 -10.06
CA TRP A 134 9.90 -0.46 -9.43
C TRP A 134 9.74 0.81 -10.25
N TRP A 135 10.76 1.22 -11.01
CA TRP A 135 10.63 2.24 -12.05
C TRP A 135 9.71 1.78 -13.17
N LEU A 136 9.92 0.54 -13.65
CA LEU A 136 9.06 -0.06 -14.67
C LEU A 136 7.62 -0.20 -14.19
N PHE A 137 7.41 -0.56 -12.92
CA PHE A 137 6.07 -0.59 -12.33
C PHE A 137 5.47 0.82 -12.25
N ALA A 138 6.21 1.79 -11.73
CA ALA A 138 5.72 3.16 -11.52
C ALA A 138 5.21 3.81 -12.82
N ILE A 139 5.88 3.55 -13.95
CA ILE A 139 5.55 4.15 -15.25
C ILE A 139 4.67 3.21 -16.08
N GLY A 140 5.06 1.94 -16.18
CA GLY A 140 4.43 0.99 -17.08
C GLY A 140 3.04 0.56 -16.64
N PHE A 141 2.77 0.50 -15.33
CA PHE A 141 1.47 0.07 -14.83
C PHE A 141 0.34 1.07 -15.16
N PRO A 142 0.47 2.39 -14.88
CA PRO A 142 -0.56 3.36 -15.29
C PRO A 142 -0.77 3.38 -16.81
N LEU A 143 0.30 3.28 -17.60
CA LEU A 143 0.20 3.21 -19.07
C LEU A 143 -0.51 1.94 -19.56
N ALA A 144 -0.27 0.80 -18.91
CA ALA A 144 -0.97 -0.44 -19.24
C ALA A 144 -2.47 -0.34 -18.91
N LEU A 145 -2.83 0.28 -17.79
CA LEU A 145 -4.24 0.55 -17.44
C LEU A 145 -4.91 1.45 -18.49
N PHE A 146 -4.21 2.51 -18.90
CA PHE A 146 -4.69 3.37 -19.98
C PHE A 146 -4.87 2.58 -21.29
N ALA A 147 -3.89 1.75 -21.67
CA ALA A 147 -3.97 0.96 -22.89
C ALA A 147 -5.16 -0.02 -22.90
N VAL A 148 -5.47 -0.63 -21.75
CA VAL A 148 -6.69 -1.46 -21.59
C VAL A 148 -7.94 -0.62 -21.75
N GLY A 149 -8.01 0.55 -21.10
CA GLY A 149 -9.14 1.47 -21.23
C GLY A 149 -9.34 1.96 -22.67
N ALA A 150 -8.25 2.33 -23.33
CA ALA A 150 -8.20 2.72 -24.74
C ALA A 150 -8.72 1.63 -25.67
N LEU A 151 -8.32 0.37 -25.44
CA LEU A 151 -8.79 -0.78 -26.21
C LEU A 151 -10.29 -0.99 -26.03
N VAL A 152 -10.79 -0.95 -24.78
CA VAL A 152 -12.23 -1.08 -24.50
C VAL A 152 -13.01 0.05 -25.17
N SER A 153 -12.53 1.29 -25.06
CA SER A 153 -13.14 2.47 -25.70
C SER A 153 -13.24 2.29 -27.23
N ALA A 154 -12.16 1.86 -27.87
CA ALA A 154 -12.13 1.60 -29.30
C ALA A 154 -13.11 0.47 -29.71
N LEU A 155 -13.21 -0.61 -28.93
CA LEU A 155 -14.16 -1.70 -29.17
C LEU A 155 -15.63 -1.27 -29.02
N LEU A 156 -15.90 -0.25 -28.21
CA LEU A 156 -17.23 0.34 -28.03
C LEU A 156 -17.54 1.44 -29.07
N GLY A 157 -16.64 1.70 -30.02
CA GLY A 157 -16.83 2.69 -31.09
C GLY A 157 -16.38 4.11 -30.72
N ASP A 158 -15.64 4.29 -29.63
CA ASP A 158 -15.12 5.57 -29.14
C ASP A 158 -13.57 5.54 -29.08
N PRO A 159 -12.87 5.61 -30.24
CA PRO A 159 -11.43 5.48 -30.31
C PRO A 159 -10.68 6.66 -29.67
N VAL A 160 -9.46 6.38 -29.18
CA VAL A 160 -8.66 7.35 -28.43
C VAL A 160 -8.16 8.51 -29.29
N GLU A 161 -8.37 9.73 -28.81
CA GLU A 161 -7.81 10.96 -29.39
C GLU A 161 -6.44 11.28 -28.77
N TRP A 162 -5.37 10.72 -29.35
CA TRP A 162 -4.00 10.84 -28.81
C TRP A 162 -3.50 12.28 -28.64
N SER A 163 -3.96 13.21 -29.47
CA SER A 163 -3.61 14.63 -29.35
C SER A 163 -4.11 15.27 -28.04
N ARG A 164 -5.10 14.67 -27.38
CA ARG A 164 -5.66 15.11 -26.11
C ARG A 164 -5.14 14.35 -24.90
N PHE A 165 -4.16 13.45 -25.08
CA PHE A 165 -3.67 12.59 -24.01
C PHE A 165 -3.05 13.41 -22.87
N LEU A 166 -2.21 14.39 -23.22
CA LEU A 166 -1.48 15.25 -22.28
C LEU A 166 -2.25 16.54 -21.95
N GLY A 167 -3.58 16.43 -21.83
CA GLY A 167 -4.46 17.52 -21.47
C GLY A 167 -5.55 17.06 -20.50
N SER A 168 -5.96 17.96 -19.61
CA SER A 168 -7.03 17.74 -18.65
C SER A 168 -8.20 18.71 -18.89
N LYS A 169 -9.29 18.55 -18.13
CA LYS A 169 -10.39 19.53 -18.14
C LYS A 169 -9.93 20.91 -17.67
N GLU A 170 -9.05 20.94 -16.68
CA GLU A 170 -8.56 22.15 -16.04
C GLU A 170 -7.48 22.85 -16.87
N TYR A 171 -6.63 22.07 -17.55
CA TYR A 171 -5.58 22.57 -18.43
C TYR A 171 -5.51 21.72 -19.70
N ALA A 172 -6.20 22.18 -20.74
CA ALA A 172 -6.30 21.46 -22.01
C ALA A 172 -4.96 21.37 -22.76
N ASP A 173 -4.13 22.42 -22.68
CA ASP A 173 -3.05 22.65 -23.66
C ASP A 173 -1.64 22.74 -23.04
N VAL A 174 -1.44 22.21 -21.83
CA VAL A 174 -0.13 22.21 -21.16
C VAL A 174 0.86 21.21 -21.76
N GLY A 175 0.37 20.21 -22.51
CA GLY A 175 1.20 19.24 -23.23
C GLY A 175 2.15 18.48 -22.30
N ILE A 176 3.40 18.28 -22.72
CA ILE A 176 4.38 17.51 -21.96
C ILE A 176 4.66 18.04 -20.55
N TRP A 177 4.39 19.33 -20.30
CA TRP A 177 4.54 19.92 -18.97
C TRP A 177 3.58 19.33 -17.95
N LEU A 178 2.44 18.79 -18.39
CA LEU A 178 1.51 18.08 -17.51
C LEU A 178 2.23 17.00 -16.70
N VAL A 179 3.17 16.26 -17.32
CA VAL A 179 3.92 15.21 -16.63
C VAL A 179 4.69 15.75 -15.43
N ALA A 180 5.40 16.86 -15.61
CA ALA A 180 6.16 17.48 -14.54
C ALA A 180 5.25 18.09 -13.46
N ILE A 181 4.15 18.69 -13.87
CA ILE A 181 3.15 19.30 -12.96
C ILE A 181 2.53 18.23 -12.06
N GLU A 182 2.00 17.16 -12.65
CA GLU A 182 1.33 16.09 -11.90
C GLU A 182 2.31 15.39 -10.94
N ILE A 183 3.53 15.12 -11.38
CA ILE A 183 4.56 14.52 -10.51
C ILE A 183 4.98 15.49 -9.39
N ALA A 184 5.11 16.78 -9.65
CA ALA A 184 5.58 17.74 -8.65
C ALA A 184 4.51 18.09 -7.62
N PHE A 185 3.28 18.35 -8.06
CA PHE A 185 2.23 18.88 -7.18
C PHE A 185 1.42 17.77 -6.53
N PHE A 186 0.94 16.79 -7.27
CA PHE A 186 0.17 15.68 -6.68
C PHE A 186 1.10 14.56 -6.26
N GLY A 187 2.00 14.12 -7.14
CA GLY A 187 3.00 13.10 -6.82
C GLY A 187 3.83 13.46 -5.59
N TYR A 188 4.62 14.53 -5.61
CA TYR A 188 5.42 14.91 -4.46
C TYR A 188 4.62 15.63 -3.39
N GLY A 189 3.74 16.57 -3.75
CA GLY A 189 3.00 17.36 -2.78
C GLY A 189 2.13 16.51 -1.85
N GLU A 190 1.52 15.45 -2.38
CA GLU A 190 0.71 14.55 -1.56
C GLU A 190 1.55 13.44 -0.89
N GLU A 191 2.34 12.71 -1.67
CA GLU A 191 3.01 11.49 -1.19
C GLU A 191 4.04 11.79 -0.11
N THR A 192 4.65 12.97 -0.13
CA THR A 192 5.54 13.43 0.95
C THR A 192 4.81 13.53 2.28
N GLY A 193 3.55 13.99 2.28
CA GLY A 193 2.69 14.01 3.46
C GLY A 193 2.28 12.60 3.90
N TRP A 194 1.71 11.87 2.96
CA TRP A 194 1.03 10.60 3.24
C TRP A 194 2.01 9.47 3.59
N ARG A 195 3.04 9.25 2.77
CA ARG A 195 4.02 8.15 2.94
C ARG A 195 5.22 8.63 3.75
N GLY A 196 5.54 9.92 3.66
CA GLY A 196 6.61 10.54 4.45
C GLY A 196 6.22 10.91 5.88
N TYR A 197 4.94 10.93 6.27
CA TYR A 197 4.54 11.19 7.66
C TYR A 197 3.31 10.40 8.13
N ALA A 198 2.17 10.48 7.44
CA ALA A 198 0.89 10.00 7.95
C ALA A 198 0.92 8.51 8.33
N ILE A 199 1.27 7.65 7.37
CA ILE A 199 1.34 6.20 7.56
C ILE A 199 2.43 5.82 8.57
N PRO A 200 3.69 6.29 8.44
CA PRO A 200 4.72 6.02 9.46
C PRO A 200 4.31 6.41 10.87
N SER A 201 3.63 7.55 11.05
CA SER A 201 3.23 8.04 12.38
C SER A 201 2.25 7.09 13.11
N LEU A 202 1.41 6.39 12.33
CA LEU A 202 0.47 5.38 12.80
C LEU A 202 1.18 4.06 13.09
N GLU A 203 2.05 3.63 12.18
CA GLU A 203 2.85 2.40 12.35
C GLU A 203 3.79 2.50 13.55
N ASP A 204 4.40 3.67 13.79
CA ASP A 204 5.19 3.98 14.98
C ASP A 204 4.37 3.90 16.28
N ALA A 205 3.04 4.06 16.19
CA ALA A 205 2.12 3.85 17.31
C ALA A 205 1.59 2.41 17.40
N GLY A 206 2.18 1.49 16.62
CA GLY A 206 1.88 0.07 16.59
C GLY A 206 0.62 -0.28 15.80
N TRP A 207 0.16 0.58 14.90
CA TRP A 207 -0.83 0.18 13.88
C TRP A 207 -0.17 -0.75 12.87
N THR A 208 -0.95 -1.69 12.32
CA THR A 208 -0.49 -2.46 11.16
C THR A 208 -0.51 -1.58 9.91
N SER A 209 0.33 -1.88 8.91
CA SER A 209 0.29 -1.14 7.64
C SER A 209 -1.09 -1.18 6.97
N TYR A 210 -1.84 -2.27 7.14
CA TYR A 210 -3.23 -2.37 6.67
C TYR A 210 -4.16 -1.37 7.39
N GLY A 211 -4.12 -1.34 8.73
CA GLY A 211 -4.95 -0.42 9.51
C GLY A 211 -4.57 1.04 9.25
N ALA A 212 -3.27 1.34 9.20
CA ALA A 212 -2.76 2.66 8.89
C ALA A 212 -3.17 3.12 7.49
N THR A 213 -3.06 2.25 6.48
CA THR A 213 -3.46 2.55 5.10
C THR A 213 -4.97 2.74 4.97
N THR A 214 -5.78 1.95 5.68
CA THR A 214 -7.25 2.11 5.64
C THR A 214 -7.67 3.44 6.25
N LEU A 215 -7.14 3.79 7.43
CA LEU A 215 -7.41 5.07 8.05
C LEU A 215 -6.95 6.23 7.15
N PHE A 216 -5.76 6.08 6.56
CA PHE A 216 -5.24 7.03 5.57
C PHE A 216 -6.21 7.18 4.39
N ALA A 217 -6.72 6.10 3.80
CA ALA A 217 -7.65 6.18 2.67
C ALA A 217 -8.92 6.97 3.01
N VAL A 218 -9.48 6.77 4.21
CA VAL A 218 -10.65 7.52 4.69
C VAL A 218 -10.33 9.01 4.84
N ALA A 219 -9.20 9.35 5.48
CA ALA A 219 -8.76 10.73 5.60
C ALA A 219 -8.45 11.35 4.23
N TRP A 220 -7.79 10.62 3.34
CA TRP A 220 -7.47 11.10 2.01
C TRP A 220 -8.74 11.38 1.19
N ALA A 221 -9.76 10.51 1.26
CA ALA A 221 -11.06 10.80 0.66
C ALA A 221 -11.69 12.09 1.23
N GLY A 222 -11.65 12.28 2.55
CA GLY A 222 -12.17 13.48 3.20
C GLY A 222 -11.41 14.76 2.79
N TRP A 223 -10.11 14.68 2.53
CA TRP A 223 -9.28 15.81 2.10
C TRP A 223 -9.74 16.40 0.76
N HIS A 224 -10.31 15.59 -0.14
CA HIS A 224 -10.83 16.02 -1.45
C HIS A 224 -12.16 16.78 -1.37
N LEU A 225 -12.76 16.94 -0.19
CA LEU A 225 -14.11 17.51 -0.03
C LEU A 225 -14.34 18.83 -0.81
N PRO A 226 -13.44 19.83 -0.79
CA PRO A 226 -13.66 21.06 -1.55
C PRO A 226 -13.80 20.84 -3.08
N LEU A 227 -13.17 19.80 -3.62
CA LEU A 227 -13.20 19.51 -5.06
C LEU A 227 -14.57 19.02 -5.54
N PHE A 228 -15.44 18.56 -4.64
CA PHE A 228 -16.86 18.28 -4.96
C PHE A 228 -17.66 19.55 -5.28
N PHE A 229 -17.11 20.73 -4.98
CA PHE A 229 -17.68 22.03 -5.32
C PHE A 229 -16.91 22.72 -6.46
N TYR A 230 -15.84 22.10 -6.96
CA TYR A 230 -15.01 22.66 -8.02
C TYR A 230 -15.45 22.19 -9.41
N PRO A 231 -15.91 23.07 -10.32
CA PRO A 231 -16.45 22.67 -11.63
C PRO A 231 -15.48 21.90 -12.54
N HIS A 232 -14.18 22.18 -12.45
CA HIS A 232 -13.16 21.44 -13.21
C HIS A 232 -12.70 20.15 -12.51
N GLY A 233 -13.15 19.93 -11.27
CA GLY A 233 -12.81 18.76 -10.46
C GLY A 233 -13.98 17.79 -10.29
N LEU A 234 -14.20 17.35 -9.05
CA LEU A 234 -15.15 16.29 -8.69
C LEU A 234 -16.61 16.73 -8.73
N ALA A 235 -16.92 18.02 -8.90
CA ALA A 235 -18.30 18.49 -9.03
C ALA A 235 -19.03 17.89 -10.25
N THR A 236 -18.28 17.45 -11.27
CA THR A 236 -18.84 16.80 -12.47
C THR A 236 -19.11 15.31 -12.30
N MET A 237 -18.77 14.74 -11.14
CA MET A 237 -18.97 13.31 -10.86
C MET A 237 -20.42 13.05 -10.42
N GLY A 238 -21.13 12.20 -11.16
CA GLY A 238 -22.48 11.77 -10.78
C GLY A 238 -22.49 11.00 -9.45
N LEU A 239 -23.57 11.14 -8.67
CA LEU A 239 -23.69 10.53 -7.33
C LEU A 239 -23.46 8.99 -7.34
N LEU A 240 -23.90 8.31 -8.39
CA LEU A 240 -23.72 6.85 -8.55
C LEU A 240 -22.26 6.43 -8.76
N MET A 241 -21.37 7.37 -9.13
CA MET A 241 -19.94 7.12 -9.34
C MET A 241 -19.13 7.26 -8.04
N ILE A 242 -19.67 7.92 -7.01
CA ILE A 242 -18.97 8.15 -5.73
C ILE A 242 -18.51 6.84 -5.07
N PRO A 243 -19.31 5.75 -5.01
CA PRO A 243 -18.83 4.48 -4.48
C PRO A 243 -17.62 3.94 -5.26
N GLY A 244 -17.62 4.05 -6.58
CA GLY A 244 -16.50 3.63 -7.42
C GLY A 244 -15.23 4.45 -7.14
N TRP A 245 -15.37 5.77 -6.94
CA TRP A 245 -14.27 6.66 -6.55
C TRP A 245 -13.74 6.36 -5.15
N LEU A 246 -14.59 6.11 -4.16
CA LEU A 246 -14.15 5.70 -2.81
C LEU A 246 -13.38 4.38 -2.86
N ILE A 247 -13.85 3.44 -3.67
CA ILE A 247 -13.17 2.17 -3.91
C ILE A 247 -11.80 2.41 -4.57
N SER A 248 -11.72 3.27 -5.59
CA SER A 248 -10.43 3.59 -6.23
C SER A 248 -9.45 4.29 -5.29
N ILE A 249 -9.91 5.21 -4.42
CA ILE A 249 -9.10 5.85 -3.38
C ILE A 249 -8.53 4.80 -2.42
N LEU A 250 -9.37 3.89 -1.92
CA LEU A 250 -8.94 2.83 -1.02
C LEU A 250 -7.85 1.95 -1.65
N PHE A 251 -8.11 1.49 -2.86
CA PHE A 251 -7.19 0.62 -3.59
C PHE A 251 -5.91 1.33 -4.03
N GLY A 252 -6.01 2.59 -4.45
CA GLY A 252 -4.88 3.46 -4.75
C GLY A 252 -3.98 3.64 -3.53
N ALA A 253 -4.57 3.89 -2.35
CA ALA A 253 -3.85 3.97 -1.08
C ALA A 253 -3.08 2.68 -0.76
N TYR A 254 -3.69 1.51 -0.97
CA TYR A 254 -2.98 0.24 -0.79
C TYR A 254 -1.82 0.04 -1.77
N LEU A 255 -2.04 0.36 -3.04
CA LEU A 255 -1.06 0.11 -4.10
C LEU A 255 0.19 0.96 -3.94
N THR A 256 0.00 2.22 -3.59
CA THR A 256 1.05 3.20 -3.30
C THR A 256 1.78 2.89 -1.99
N THR A 257 1.08 2.47 -0.91
CA THR A 257 1.75 1.97 0.31
C THR A 257 2.59 0.74 0.00
N PHE A 258 2.05 -0.19 -0.79
CA PHE A 258 2.80 -1.36 -1.25
C PHE A 258 4.05 -0.94 -2.03
N LEU A 259 3.91 -0.01 -2.98
CA LEU A 259 5.02 0.48 -3.79
C LEU A 259 6.08 1.16 -2.92
N PHE A 260 5.68 2.01 -1.97
CA PHE A 260 6.58 2.67 -1.03
C PHE A 260 7.42 1.66 -0.24
N ASN A 261 6.75 0.66 0.36
CA ASN A 261 7.39 -0.35 1.20
C ASN A 261 8.38 -1.21 0.40
N ASN A 262 8.06 -1.51 -0.85
CA ASN A 262 8.89 -2.36 -1.69
C ASN A 262 9.97 -1.60 -2.48
N ALA A 263 9.79 -0.31 -2.72
CA ALA A 263 10.74 0.58 -3.37
C ALA A 263 11.70 1.25 -2.37
N ARG A 264 12.05 0.54 -1.28
CA ARG A 264 13.00 0.99 -0.25
C ARG A 264 12.61 2.33 0.41
N ALA A 265 11.32 2.58 0.63
CA ALA A 265 10.79 3.84 1.14
C ALA A 265 11.15 5.05 0.26
N SER A 266 11.07 4.89 -1.06
CA SER A 266 11.28 5.98 -2.01
C SER A 266 10.00 6.74 -2.29
N ILE A 267 9.92 8.00 -1.86
CA ILE A 267 8.81 8.89 -2.21
C ILE A 267 8.89 9.24 -3.70
N LEU A 268 10.09 9.37 -4.29
CA LEU A 268 10.25 9.61 -5.72
C LEU A 268 9.50 8.59 -6.58
N ILE A 269 9.65 7.29 -6.29
CA ILE A 269 8.99 6.24 -7.07
C ILE A 269 7.47 6.33 -6.95
N VAL A 270 6.97 6.63 -5.75
CA VAL A 270 5.52 6.73 -5.52
C VAL A 270 4.97 8.02 -6.13
N ALA A 271 5.71 9.13 -6.08
CA ALA A 271 5.36 10.39 -6.72
C ALA A 271 5.25 10.26 -8.24
N VAL A 272 6.20 9.55 -8.87
CA VAL A 272 6.14 9.23 -10.30
C VAL A 272 4.93 8.35 -10.59
N PHE A 273 4.69 7.31 -9.80
CA PHE A 273 3.52 6.45 -9.99
C PHE A 273 2.20 7.21 -9.85
N HIS A 274 2.04 8.01 -8.80
CA HIS A 274 0.84 8.80 -8.53
C HIS A 274 0.60 9.80 -9.66
N GLY A 275 1.60 10.61 -10.03
CA GLY A 275 1.45 11.55 -11.14
C GLY A 275 1.12 10.86 -12.47
N MET A 276 1.69 9.68 -12.74
CA MET A 276 1.31 8.89 -13.92
C MET A 276 -0.12 8.35 -13.86
N VAL A 277 -0.61 7.97 -12.68
CA VAL A 277 -2.01 7.60 -12.45
C VAL A 277 -2.93 8.80 -12.69
N ASP A 278 -2.55 10.00 -12.23
CA ASP A 278 -3.34 11.21 -12.42
C ASP A 278 -3.46 11.53 -13.90
N ILE A 279 -2.34 11.56 -14.64
CA ILE A 279 -2.32 11.82 -16.09
C ILE A 279 -3.30 10.90 -16.83
N VAL A 280 -3.27 9.58 -16.57
CA VAL A 280 -4.16 8.64 -17.26
C VAL A 280 -5.62 8.76 -16.81
N SER A 281 -5.86 9.27 -15.60
CA SER A 281 -7.20 9.44 -15.01
C SER A 281 -7.87 10.78 -15.34
N ILE A 282 -7.08 11.82 -15.62
CA ILE A 282 -7.58 13.16 -16.01
C ILE A 282 -7.54 13.38 -17.52
N SER A 283 -6.90 12.47 -18.26
CA SER A 283 -6.74 12.53 -19.71
C SER A 283 -8.09 12.69 -20.40
N ARG A 284 -8.13 13.58 -21.39
CA ARG A 284 -9.30 13.78 -22.26
C ARG A 284 -9.36 12.81 -23.44
N ALA A 285 -8.43 11.87 -23.53
CA ALA A 285 -8.26 11.03 -24.70
C ALA A 285 -9.18 9.79 -24.74
N ALA A 286 -9.78 9.37 -23.62
CA ALA A 286 -10.66 8.20 -23.56
C ALA A 286 -11.69 8.30 -22.41
N THR A 287 -12.79 7.55 -22.51
CA THR A 287 -13.85 7.52 -21.49
C THR A 287 -13.39 6.79 -20.21
N LEU A 288 -13.36 7.51 -19.08
CA LEU A 288 -12.69 7.18 -17.81
C LEU A 288 -13.20 5.94 -17.03
N ILE A 289 -14.33 5.35 -17.42
CA ILE A 289 -14.96 4.26 -16.68
C ILE A 289 -14.08 3.00 -16.68
N ALA A 290 -13.35 2.73 -17.77
CA ALA A 290 -12.50 1.54 -17.88
C ALA A 290 -11.19 1.64 -17.08
N VAL A 291 -10.62 2.85 -16.94
CA VAL A 291 -9.34 3.07 -16.23
C VAL A 291 -9.50 2.84 -14.73
N ASN A 292 -10.57 3.37 -14.13
CA ASN A 292 -10.88 3.17 -12.71
C ASN A 292 -11.17 1.70 -12.38
N ALA A 293 -11.91 0.99 -13.23
CA ALA A 293 -12.15 -0.45 -13.06
C ALA A 293 -10.85 -1.26 -13.12
N GLY A 294 -9.91 -0.90 -13.99
CA GLY A 294 -8.58 -1.52 -14.07
C GLY A 294 -7.71 -1.27 -12.84
N LEU A 295 -7.71 -0.04 -12.30
CA LEU A 295 -7.06 0.32 -11.04
C LEU A 295 -7.55 -0.55 -9.88
N ILE A 296 -8.87 -0.72 -9.79
CA ILE A 296 -9.52 -1.54 -8.76
C ILE A 296 -9.13 -3.01 -8.93
N ALA A 297 -9.24 -3.57 -10.14
CA ALA A 297 -8.89 -4.96 -10.41
C ALA A 297 -7.42 -5.27 -10.07
N ALA A 298 -6.51 -4.38 -10.44
CA ALA A 298 -5.09 -4.59 -10.24
C ALA A 298 -4.67 -4.40 -8.77
N ALA A 299 -5.27 -3.45 -8.06
CA ALA A 299 -5.04 -3.30 -6.62
C ALA A 299 -5.63 -4.47 -5.82
N VAL A 300 -6.77 -5.03 -6.25
CA VAL A 300 -7.31 -6.30 -5.72
C VAL A 300 -6.32 -7.43 -5.93
N LEU A 301 -5.72 -7.58 -7.12
CA LEU A 301 -4.73 -8.63 -7.39
C LEU A 301 -3.46 -8.47 -6.55
N VAL A 302 -2.96 -7.24 -6.38
CA VAL A 302 -1.81 -6.96 -5.49
C VAL A 302 -2.17 -7.27 -4.05
N ALA A 303 -3.34 -6.84 -3.58
CA ALA A 303 -3.83 -7.13 -2.24
C ALA A 303 -3.96 -8.64 -2.00
N ILE A 304 -4.50 -9.41 -2.95
CA ILE A 304 -4.60 -10.88 -2.87
C ILE A 304 -3.20 -11.52 -2.85
N ARG A 305 -2.29 -11.06 -3.71
CA ARG A 305 -0.98 -11.69 -3.90
C ARG A 305 0.00 -11.36 -2.75
N TYR A 306 -0.11 -10.19 -2.16
CA TYR A 306 0.90 -9.61 -1.26
C TYR A 306 0.33 -9.13 0.10
N SER A 307 -0.91 -9.48 0.44
CA SER A 307 -1.56 -9.17 1.73
C SER A 307 -0.67 -9.45 2.97
N PRO A 308 0.15 -10.51 3.03
CA PRO A 308 1.01 -10.77 4.20
C PRO A 308 2.23 -9.84 4.32
N THR A 309 2.55 -9.05 3.30
CA THR A 309 3.82 -8.29 3.17
C THR A 309 3.67 -6.77 3.17
N LEU A 310 2.47 -6.24 3.48
CA LEU A 310 2.33 -4.82 3.83
C LEU A 310 2.98 -4.62 5.21
N ARG A 311 4.30 -4.47 5.23
CA ARG A 311 5.07 -4.11 6.42
C ARG A 311 6.07 -3.03 6.03
N ILE A 312 6.12 -1.94 6.79
CA ILE A 312 7.39 -1.24 6.97
C ILE A 312 8.15 -2.01 8.04
N SER A 313 9.07 -2.88 7.60
CA SER A 313 10.01 -3.51 8.53
C SER A 313 10.86 -2.42 9.18
N ALA A 314 11.00 -2.50 10.52
CA ALA A 314 11.78 -1.60 11.39
C ALA A 314 13.28 -1.44 11.04
N ALA A 315 13.74 -1.94 9.89
CA ALA A 315 15.13 -1.96 9.46
C ALA A 315 15.63 -0.64 8.85
N ALA A 316 14.91 0.47 9.04
CA ALA A 316 15.43 1.82 8.81
C ALA A 316 15.94 2.49 10.11
N GLN A 317 15.93 1.78 11.25
CA GLN A 317 16.75 2.17 12.39
C GLN A 317 18.20 1.83 12.06
N SER A 318 19.06 2.85 12.13
CA SER A 318 20.47 2.83 11.72
C SER A 318 21.26 1.64 12.29
N PRO A 319 22.36 1.21 11.63
CA PRO A 319 23.28 0.26 12.23
C PRO A 319 23.90 0.91 13.47
N SER A 320 23.57 0.42 14.66
CA SER A 320 24.32 0.79 15.86
C SER A 320 25.75 0.32 15.65
N ALA A 321 26.68 1.27 15.66
CA ALA A 321 28.09 1.04 15.57
C ALA A 321 28.53 -0.07 16.53
N THR A 322 29.11 -1.13 15.98
CA THR A 322 30.10 -1.92 16.69
C THR A 322 31.24 -0.99 17.09
N VAL A 323 31.30 -0.64 18.36
CA VAL A 323 32.55 -0.18 18.99
C VAL A 323 32.89 -1.24 20.03
N ASP A 324 33.72 -2.19 19.60
CA ASP A 324 34.60 -2.92 20.51
C ASP A 324 35.47 -1.90 21.25
N GLY A 325 35.52 -1.99 22.57
CA GLY A 325 36.19 -0.98 23.38
C GLY A 325 36.27 -1.29 24.87
N HIS A 326 36.95 -2.39 25.19
CA HIS A 326 37.73 -2.63 26.41
C HIS A 326 37.03 -2.74 27.77
N ASP A 327 36.98 -3.99 28.25
CA ASP A 327 37.02 -4.36 29.66
C ASP A 327 38.16 -3.66 30.40
N SER A 328 37.82 -2.87 31.41
CA SER A 328 38.73 -2.55 32.51
C SER A 328 38.18 -3.15 33.80
N HIS A 329 38.79 -4.24 34.24
CA HIS A 329 38.67 -4.81 35.58
C HIS A 329 38.90 -3.73 36.67
N PRO A 330 38.14 -3.76 37.79
CA PRO A 330 38.57 -3.06 38.99
C PRO A 330 39.60 -3.93 39.73
N ARG A 331 40.80 -3.39 39.96
CA ARG A 331 41.69 -3.84 41.04
C ARG A 331 41.83 -2.71 42.06
N ARG A 332 41.46 -3.05 43.29
CA ARG A 332 41.65 -2.37 44.59
C ARG A 332 40.66 -1.26 44.91
#